data_AF-A0A4N2G4I5-F1
#
_entry.id   AF-A0A4N2G4I5-F1
#
_cell.length_a   1.000
_cell.length_b   1.000
_cell.length_c   1.000
_cell.angle_alpha   90.00
_cell.angle_beta   90.00
_cell.angle_gamma   90.00
#
_symmetry.space_group_name_H-M   'P 1'
#
loop_
_entity.id
_entity.type
_entity.pdbx_description
1 polymer ?
#
loop_
_entity_poly.entity_id
_entity_poly.type
_entity_poly.pdbx_seq_one_letter_code
_entity_poly.pdbx_strand_id
1 'polypeptide(L)'
;MLQSHKDNNASLTVAVLDVPLKEASRFGIMNTDANNRIVEFEEKPAQPKSTKASMGIYIFDWQRLRNMLVAAEKSKVGMSDFGKNVIPNYLESGESVYAYEFSGYWKDVGTIESLWEANMEYISPENALDSRNRQWKIYSRNLISPPNFLGANAHVEDSLVVDGCFVDGTVKHSILSTGAQVREGAEVLDSVIMSGAIIGQGAKIKRAIIGEGAIISDGVEIDGTDEVQVVGYNEVVGVATDED
;
A
#
# COMPACT_ATOMS: atom_id res chain seq x y z
N MET A 1 21.46 -1.91 -3.29
CA MET A 1 21.17 -3.30 -3.74
C MET A 1 22.08 -3.77 -4.88
N LEU A 2 22.06 -3.18 -6.09
CA LEU A 2 22.86 -3.68 -7.24
C LEU A 2 24.37 -3.76 -6.97
N GLN A 3 24.94 -2.78 -6.28
CA GLN A 3 26.37 -2.83 -5.92
C GLN A 3 26.68 -4.05 -5.04
N SER A 4 25.89 -4.26 -3.96
CA SER A 4 26.01 -5.45 -3.10
C SER A 4 25.83 -6.77 -3.85
N HIS A 5 24.93 -6.82 -4.85
CA HIS A 5 24.78 -7.99 -5.71
C HIS A 5 26.07 -8.31 -6.48
N LYS A 6 26.73 -7.28 -7.03
CA LYS A 6 28.01 -7.42 -7.73
C LYS A 6 29.16 -7.78 -6.80
N ASP A 7 29.27 -7.11 -5.64
CA ASP A 7 30.36 -7.32 -4.68
C ASP A 7 30.37 -8.76 -4.13
N ASN A 8 29.20 -9.36 -3.96
CA ASN A 8 29.06 -10.75 -3.50
C ASN A 8 29.13 -11.79 -4.64
N ASN A 9 29.28 -11.35 -5.90
CA ASN A 9 29.12 -12.20 -7.08
C ASN A 9 27.85 -13.08 -6.97
N ALA A 10 26.76 -12.44 -6.51
CA ALA A 10 25.51 -13.13 -6.22
C ALA A 10 24.82 -13.52 -7.52
N SER A 11 24.17 -14.68 -7.55
CA SER A 11 23.27 -15.06 -8.63
C SER A 11 21.83 -14.63 -8.36
N LEU A 12 21.49 -14.40 -7.08
CA LEU A 12 20.26 -13.78 -6.63
C LEU A 12 20.56 -12.89 -5.41
N THR A 13 20.05 -11.66 -5.43
CA THR A 13 19.94 -10.83 -4.23
C THR A 13 18.48 -10.48 -3.98
N VAL A 14 18.01 -10.67 -2.74
CA VAL A 14 16.64 -10.36 -2.33
C VAL A 14 16.65 -9.19 -1.36
N ALA A 15 15.85 -8.15 -1.62
CA ALA A 15 15.68 -7.08 -0.65
C ALA A 15 14.81 -7.56 0.51
N VAL A 16 15.26 -7.29 1.73
CA VAL A 16 14.56 -7.64 2.96
C VAL A 16 14.40 -6.42 3.86
N LEU A 17 13.34 -6.44 4.66
CA LEU A 17 13.09 -5.48 5.73
C LEU A 17 12.93 -6.23 7.04
N ASP A 18 13.49 -5.70 8.13
CA ASP A 18 13.22 -6.21 9.46
C ASP A 18 11.82 -5.78 9.91
N VAL A 19 10.95 -6.76 10.13
CA VAL A 19 9.57 -6.55 10.61
C VAL A 19 9.39 -7.11 12.02
N PRO A 20 8.43 -6.60 12.81
CA PRO A 20 8.08 -7.20 14.09
C PRO A 20 7.75 -8.69 13.92
N LEU A 21 8.25 -9.54 14.82
CA LEU A 21 8.07 -10.99 14.73
C LEU A 21 6.59 -11.42 14.65
N LYS A 22 5.69 -10.66 15.28
CA LYS A 22 4.24 -10.86 15.23
C LYS A 22 3.62 -10.69 13.83
N GLU A 23 4.28 -9.96 12.94
CA GLU A 23 3.83 -9.68 11.57
C GLU A 23 4.57 -10.56 10.54
N ALA A 24 5.74 -11.10 10.89
CA ALA A 24 6.60 -11.89 10.03
C ALA A 24 5.91 -13.10 9.37
N SER A 25 4.91 -13.71 10.03
CA SER A 25 4.15 -14.85 9.49
C SER A 25 3.33 -14.53 8.23
N ARG A 26 3.13 -13.25 7.91
CA ARG A 26 2.43 -12.80 6.69
C ARG A 26 3.35 -12.71 5.47
N PHE A 27 4.66 -12.78 5.66
CA PHE A 27 5.67 -12.52 4.63
C PHE A 27 6.47 -13.79 4.28
N GLY A 28 7.19 -13.74 3.16
CA GLY A 28 8.27 -14.68 2.88
C GLY A 28 9.49 -14.32 3.73
N ILE A 29 9.94 -15.21 4.61
CA ILE A 29 11.00 -14.97 5.57
C ILE A 29 12.32 -15.55 5.08
N MET A 30 13.35 -14.71 5.10
CA MET A 30 14.72 -15.06 4.75
C MET A 30 15.52 -15.37 6.01
N ASN A 31 16.03 -16.59 6.09
CA ASN A 31 16.98 -16.98 7.14
C ASN A 31 18.39 -16.83 6.54
N THR A 32 19.24 -16.03 7.20
CA THR A 32 20.57 -15.69 6.70
C THR A 32 21.67 -16.13 7.65
N ASP A 33 22.86 -16.38 7.11
CA ASP A 33 24.08 -16.48 7.91
C ASP A 33 24.63 -15.09 8.31
N ALA A 34 25.78 -15.06 8.99
CA ALA A 34 26.42 -13.82 9.45
C ALA A 34 26.90 -12.89 8.31
N ASN A 35 26.98 -13.37 7.07
CA ASN A 35 27.39 -12.60 5.88
C ASN A 35 26.18 -12.26 5.00
N ASN A 36 24.95 -12.36 5.52
CA ASN A 36 23.70 -12.16 4.78
C ASN A 36 23.51 -13.13 3.61
N ARG A 37 24.20 -14.28 3.57
CA ARG A 37 23.89 -15.34 2.62
C ARG A 37 22.59 -16.01 3.06
N ILE A 38 21.62 -16.13 2.15
CA ILE A 38 20.35 -16.79 2.46
C ILE A 38 20.59 -18.29 2.48
N VAL A 39 20.27 -18.91 3.62
CA VAL A 39 20.44 -20.36 3.84
C VAL A 39 19.12 -21.11 3.74
N GLU A 40 18.01 -20.44 4.05
CA GLU A 40 16.68 -21.00 4.03
C GLU A 40 15.67 -19.89 3.74
N PHE A 41 14.60 -20.26 3.02
CA PHE A 41 13.47 -19.38 2.74
C PHE A 41 12.18 -20.08 3.16
N GLU A 42 11.37 -19.38 3.94
CA GLU A 42 10.07 -19.89 4.41
C GLU A 42 8.96 -18.93 3.93
N GLU A 43 8.06 -19.41 3.07
CA GLU A 43 6.90 -18.63 2.62
C GLU A 43 5.80 -18.67 3.69
N LYS A 44 5.54 -17.52 4.33
CA LYS A 44 4.46 -17.33 5.33
C LYS A 44 4.49 -18.38 6.46
N PRO A 45 5.62 -18.52 7.18
CA PRO A 45 5.75 -19.53 8.22
C PRO A 45 4.83 -19.20 9.41
N ALA A 46 4.19 -20.23 9.97
CA ALA A 46 3.42 -20.08 11.20
C ALA A 46 4.29 -19.68 12.40
N GLN A 47 5.57 -20.09 12.40
CA GLN A 47 6.57 -19.78 13.42
C GLN A 47 7.84 -19.24 12.73
N PRO A 48 7.91 -17.93 12.44
CA PRO A 48 9.06 -17.33 11.78
C PRO A 48 10.32 -17.43 12.65
N LYS A 49 11.44 -17.87 12.06
CA LYS A 49 12.75 -17.95 12.73
C LYS A 49 13.56 -16.65 12.64
N SER A 50 13.16 -15.76 11.75
CA SER A 50 13.83 -14.51 11.40
C SER A 50 12.80 -13.39 11.20
N THR A 51 13.23 -12.15 11.35
CA THR A 51 12.46 -10.94 11.09
C THR A 51 12.65 -10.39 9.69
N LYS A 52 13.56 -10.99 8.90
CA LYS A 52 13.91 -10.51 7.56
C LYS A 52 12.85 -10.91 6.54
N ALA A 53 11.83 -10.07 6.43
CA ALA A 53 10.74 -10.24 5.48
C ALA A 53 11.17 -9.81 4.07
N SER A 54 10.90 -10.65 3.08
CA SER A 54 11.10 -10.32 1.67
C SER A 54 10.17 -9.21 1.23
N MET A 55 10.73 -8.20 0.56
CA MET A 55 9.98 -7.08 0.00
C MET A 55 9.43 -7.37 -1.41
N GLY A 56 9.67 -8.56 -1.95
CA GLY A 56 9.31 -8.88 -3.35
C GLY A 56 10.19 -8.23 -4.41
N ILE A 57 11.38 -7.73 -4.02
CA ILE A 57 12.34 -7.07 -4.93
C ILE A 57 13.57 -7.97 -5.06
N TYR A 58 13.90 -8.32 -6.30
CA TYR A 58 14.96 -9.28 -6.61
C TYR A 58 15.91 -8.72 -7.67
N ILE A 59 17.21 -9.02 -7.54
CA ILE A 59 18.20 -8.86 -8.61
C ILE A 59 18.74 -10.24 -8.92
N PHE A 60 18.64 -10.65 -10.19
CA PHE A 60 19.16 -11.91 -10.67
C PHE A 60 20.32 -11.68 -11.64
N ASP A 61 21.27 -12.61 -11.65
CA ASP A 61 22.08 -12.80 -12.85
C ASP A 61 21.19 -13.36 -13.98
N TRP A 62 21.11 -12.62 -15.09
CA TRP A 62 20.20 -12.94 -16.19
C TRP A 62 20.51 -14.29 -16.84
N GLN A 63 21.79 -14.62 -17.03
CA GLN A 63 22.17 -15.86 -17.70
C GLN A 63 21.75 -17.07 -16.86
N ARG A 64 21.99 -17.03 -15.55
CA ARG A 64 21.58 -18.08 -14.61
C ARG A 64 20.06 -18.22 -14.55
N LEU A 65 19.34 -17.11 -14.39
CA LEU A 65 17.87 -17.14 -14.32
C LEU A 65 17.27 -17.75 -15.58
N ARG A 66 17.73 -17.29 -16.75
CA ARG A 66 17.26 -17.79 -18.04
C ARG A 66 17.53 -19.28 -18.20
N ASN A 67 18.74 -19.73 -17.88
CA ASN A 67 19.11 -21.14 -18.01
C ASN A 67 18.24 -22.03 -17.13
N MET A 68 18.01 -21.61 -15.88
CA MET A 68 17.14 -22.32 -14.94
C MET A 68 15.70 -22.40 -15.47
N LEU A 69 15.10 -21.28 -15.88
CA LEU A 69 13.72 -21.25 -16.37
C LEU A 69 13.53 -22.10 -17.64
N VAL A 70 14.48 -22.04 -18.59
CA VAL A 70 14.43 -22.85 -19.82
C VAL A 70 14.61 -24.34 -19.51
N ALA A 71 15.48 -24.69 -18.57
CA ALA A 71 15.68 -26.08 -18.16
C ALA A 71 14.45 -26.64 -17.42
N ALA A 72 13.81 -25.83 -16.58
CA ALA A 72 12.58 -26.17 -15.87
C ALA A 72 11.43 -26.42 -16.86
N GLU A 73 11.25 -25.52 -17.84
CA GLU A 73 10.23 -25.67 -18.90
C GLU A 73 10.43 -26.97 -19.69
N LYS A 74 11.67 -27.26 -20.12
CA LYS A 74 11.99 -28.51 -20.82
C LYS A 74 11.70 -29.76 -19.98
N SER A 75 11.89 -29.65 -18.68
CA SER A 75 11.64 -30.73 -17.72
C SER A 75 10.21 -30.76 -17.18
N LYS A 76 9.32 -29.87 -17.66
CA LYS A 76 7.94 -29.69 -17.18
C LYS A 76 7.85 -29.44 -15.66
N VAL A 77 8.85 -28.79 -15.10
CA VAL A 77 8.86 -28.33 -13.70
C VAL A 77 8.22 -26.94 -13.65
N GLY A 78 7.15 -26.78 -12.87
CA GLY A 78 6.46 -25.50 -12.74
C GLY A 78 7.32 -24.45 -12.04
N MET A 79 7.59 -23.34 -12.74
CA MET A 79 8.32 -22.16 -12.24
C MET A 79 7.45 -20.90 -12.36
N SER A 80 6.20 -20.99 -11.94
CA SER A 80 5.22 -19.92 -12.09
C SER A 80 5.31 -18.84 -11.02
N ASP A 81 6.01 -19.09 -9.91
CA ASP A 81 6.09 -18.19 -8.76
C ASP A 81 7.53 -18.06 -8.25
N PHE A 82 7.98 -16.83 -8.03
CA PHE A 82 9.35 -16.57 -7.56
C PHE A 82 9.58 -17.08 -6.14
N GLY A 83 8.66 -16.80 -5.21
CA GLY A 83 8.77 -17.24 -3.82
C GLY A 83 8.61 -18.75 -3.69
N LYS A 84 7.59 -19.32 -4.32
CA LYS A 84 7.29 -20.75 -4.14
C LYS A 84 8.14 -21.69 -4.97
N ASN A 85 8.73 -21.23 -6.08
CA ASN A 85 9.45 -22.11 -7.01
C ASN A 85 10.88 -21.65 -7.28
N VAL A 86 11.08 -20.42 -7.76
CA VAL A 86 12.39 -19.96 -8.25
C VAL A 86 13.42 -19.83 -7.13
N ILE A 87 13.09 -19.13 -6.04
CA ILE A 87 14.01 -18.91 -4.92
C ILE A 87 14.40 -20.23 -4.24
N PRO A 88 13.45 -21.13 -3.91
CA PRO A 88 13.79 -22.47 -3.41
C PRO A 88 14.74 -23.22 -4.34
N ASN A 89 14.51 -23.20 -5.67
CA ASN A 89 15.37 -23.91 -6.60
C ASN A 89 16.81 -23.34 -6.65
N TYR A 90 16.98 -22.03 -6.52
CA TYR A 90 18.31 -21.41 -6.37
C TYR A 90 18.99 -21.91 -5.09
N LEU A 91 18.29 -21.94 -3.96
CA LEU A 91 18.85 -22.42 -2.69
C LEU A 91 19.23 -23.91 -2.76
N GLU A 92 18.34 -24.76 -3.29
CA GLU A 92 18.57 -26.20 -3.48
C GLU A 92 19.74 -26.49 -4.42
N SER A 93 19.93 -25.66 -5.44
CA SER A 93 21.04 -25.78 -6.41
C SER A 93 22.37 -25.25 -5.88
N GLY A 94 22.41 -24.72 -4.65
CA GLY A 94 23.62 -24.16 -4.03
C GLY A 94 24.07 -22.83 -4.66
N GLU A 95 23.16 -22.12 -5.33
CA GLU A 95 23.44 -20.84 -5.95
C GLU A 95 23.81 -19.77 -4.91
N SER A 96 24.48 -18.71 -5.38
CA SER A 96 24.96 -17.63 -4.53
C SER A 96 23.85 -16.63 -4.23
N VAL A 97 23.05 -16.91 -3.18
CA VAL A 97 21.87 -16.13 -2.82
C VAL A 97 22.13 -15.26 -1.58
N TYR A 98 21.83 -13.96 -1.67
CA TYR A 98 22.08 -12.98 -0.59
C TYR A 98 20.87 -12.13 -0.26
N ALA A 99 20.72 -11.78 1.01
CA ALA A 99 19.79 -10.76 1.45
C ALA A 99 20.45 -9.37 1.38
N TYR A 100 19.67 -8.37 0.99
CA TYR A 100 20.04 -6.97 1.07
C TYR A 100 19.06 -6.28 2.02
N GLU A 101 19.54 -5.89 3.19
CA GLU A 101 18.75 -5.17 4.18
C GLU A 101 18.45 -3.75 3.68
N PHE A 102 17.17 -3.51 3.40
CA PHE A 102 16.68 -2.19 3.05
C PHE A 102 16.49 -1.36 4.31
N SER A 103 16.86 -0.08 4.22
CA SER A 103 16.59 0.92 5.24
C SER A 103 15.85 2.08 4.59
N GLY A 104 14.67 2.39 5.09
CA GLY A 104 13.80 3.42 4.55
C GLY A 104 12.33 3.10 4.77
N TYR A 105 11.45 3.96 4.28
CA TYR A 105 10.03 3.75 4.36
C TYR A 105 9.58 2.63 3.42
N TRP A 106 8.85 1.66 3.97
CA TRP A 106 8.17 0.60 3.25
C TRP A 106 6.93 0.19 4.03
N LYS A 107 5.81 -0.01 3.35
CA LYS A 107 4.54 -0.42 3.96
C LYS A 107 3.86 -1.43 3.04
N ASP A 108 3.44 -2.56 3.61
CA ASP A 108 2.56 -3.53 2.95
C ASP A 108 1.11 -3.11 3.14
N VAL A 109 0.49 -2.56 2.08
CA VAL A 109 -0.92 -2.14 2.08
C VAL A 109 -1.86 -3.29 1.68
N GLY A 110 -1.66 -4.45 2.32
CA GLY A 110 -2.40 -5.69 2.03
C GLY A 110 -3.73 -5.86 2.77
N THR A 111 -4.02 -5.02 3.77
CA THR A 111 -5.29 -5.03 4.54
C THR A 111 -5.94 -3.65 4.53
N ILE A 112 -7.25 -3.59 4.80
CA ILE A 112 -8.01 -2.33 4.91
C ILE A 112 -7.36 -1.40 5.92
N GLU A 113 -7.05 -1.91 7.12
CA GLU A 113 -6.38 -1.15 8.18
C GLU A 113 -5.04 -0.58 7.68
N SER A 114 -4.18 -1.41 7.09
CA SER A 114 -2.86 -0.95 6.61
C SER A 114 -2.95 0.08 5.49
N LEU A 115 -3.98 -0.01 4.64
CA LEU A 115 -4.24 0.95 3.57
C LEU A 115 -4.68 2.30 4.16
N TRP A 116 -5.59 2.27 5.12
CA TRP A 116 -6.05 3.46 5.84
C TRP A 116 -4.89 4.12 6.60
N GLU A 117 -4.15 3.35 7.40
CA GLU A 117 -2.99 3.83 8.15
C GLU A 117 -1.96 4.49 7.23
N ALA A 118 -1.59 3.85 6.12
CA ALA A 118 -0.62 4.39 5.18
C ALA A 118 -1.05 5.74 4.59
N ASN A 119 -2.35 5.92 4.36
CA ASN A 119 -2.90 7.20 3.90
C ASN A 119 -2.92 8.23 5.03
N MET A 120 -3.35 7.88 6.24
CA MET A 120 -3.36 8.84 7.36
C MET A 120 -1.95 9.28 7.77
N GLU A 121 -0.98 8.36 7.76
CA GLU A 121 0.45 8.67 7.94
C GLU A 121 0.92 9.75 6.95
N TYR A 122 0.36 9.78 5.73
CA TYR A 122 0.76 10.70 4.66
C TYR A 122 0.35 12.16 4.91
N ILE A 123 -0.65 12.40 5.76
CA ILE A 123 -1.07 13.74 6.18
C ILE A 123 0.07 14.42 6.93
N SER A 124 0.78 13.66 7.77
CA SER A 124 1.86 14.19 8.60
C SER A 124 3.00 14.78 7.74
N PRO A 125 3.45 16.02 8.04
CA PRO A 125 4.62 16.59 7.37
C PRO A 125 5.93 15.85 7.70
N GLU A 126 5.95 15.08 8.80
CA GLU A 126 7.11 14.27 9.23
C GLU A 126 7.07 12.83 8.71
N ASN A 127 6.21 12.53 7.73
CA ASN A 127 6.13 11.21 7.12
C ASN A 127 7.48 10.78 6.49
N ALA A 128 7.94 9.57 6.83
CA ALA A 128 9.23 9.04 6.39
C ALA A 128 9.36 8.76 4.88
N LEU A 129 8.25 8.67 4.14
CA LEU A 129 8.25 8.63 2.66
C LEU A 129 8.75 9.95 2.06
N ASP A 130 8.56 11.08 2.76
CA ASP A 130 8.94 12.43 2.34
C ASP A 130 8.67 12.70 0.85
N SER A 131 7.41 12.59 0.43
CA SER A 131 7.00 12.79 -0.97
C SER A 131 7.30 14.19 -1.51
N ARG A 132 7.61 15.14 -0.62
CA ARG A 132 7.99 16.52 -0.96
C ARG A 132 9.48 16.62 -1.35
N ASN A 133 10.25 15.56 -1.16
CA ASN A 133 11.65 15.47 -1.56
C ASN A 133 11.83 15.55 -3.08
N ARG A 134 12.32 16.69 -3.56
CA ARG A 134 12.56 16.92 -4.99
C ARG A 134 13.72 16.12 -5.58
N GLN A 135 14.56 15.48 -4.76
CA GLN A 135 15.63 14.59 -5.20
C GLN A 135 15.10 13.17 -5.50
N TRP A 136 13.95 12.81 -4.94
CA TRP A 136 13.33 11.50 -5.12
C TRP A 136 11.84 11.65 -5.49
N LYS A 137 11.59 12.05 -6.74
CA LYS A 137 10.24 12.38 -7.21
C LYS A 137 9.44 11.12 -7.54
N ILE A 138 8.21 11.07 -7.03
CA ILE A 138 7.21 10.09 -7.44
C ILE A 138 6.43 10.69 -8.62
N TYR A 139 6.53 10.07 -9.78
CA TYR A 139 5.78 10.48 -10.96
C TYR A 139 4.44 9.73 -11.00
N SER A 140 3.36 10.46 -11.27
CA SER A 140 2.03 9.92 -11.50
C SER A 140 1.36 10.67 -12.64
N ARG A 141 0.25 10.14 -13.14
CA ARG A 141 -0.60 10.86 -14.08
C ARG A 141 -1.29 11.98 -13.35
N ASN A 142 -0.95 13.23 -13.69
CA ASN A 142 -1.68 14.39 -13.20
C ASN A 142 -2.86 14.70 -14.12
N LEU A 143 -4.06 14.79 -13.57
CA LEU A 143 -5.26 15.20 -14.30
C LEU A 143 -5.41 16.71 -14.15
N ILE A 144 -5.69 17.41 -15.25
CA ILE A 144 -6.02 18.84 -15.18
C ILE A 144 -7.43 18.93 -14.59
N SER A 145 -7.53 19.40 -13.35
CA SER A 145 -8.79 19.64 -12.65
C SER A 145 -8.99 21.12 -12.36
N PRO A 146 -10.24 21.59 -12.18
CA PRO A 146 -10.51 22.94 -11.71
C PRO A 146 -9.85 23.23 -10.34
N PRO A 147 -9.64 24.49 -9.97
CA PRO A 147 -9.24 24.84 -8.61
C PRO A 147 -10.24 24.34 -7.58
N ASN A 148 -9.77 24.12 -6.35
CA ASN A 148 -10.63 23.76 -5.23
C ASN A 148 -11.63 24.87 -4.93
N PHE A 149 -12.86 24.51 -4.61
CA PHE A 149 -13.88 25.41 -4.11
C PHE A 149 -14.14 25.11 -2.63
N LEU A 150 -13.86 26.09 -1.76
CA LEU A 150 -14.20 26.05 -0.34
C LEU A 150 -15.34 27.06 -0.10
N GLY A 151 -16.51 26.55 0.24
CA GLY A 151 -17.73 27.33 0.48
C GLY A 151 -17.71 28.05 1.84
N ALA A 152 -18.80 28.78 2.12
CA ALA A 152 -18.91 29.61 3.32
C ALA A 152 -18.93 28.78 4.62
N ASN A 153 -19.35 27.52 4.54
CA ASN A 153 -19.45 26.60 5.67
C ASN A 153 -18.25 25.64 5.76
N ALA A 154 -17.25 25.79 4.87
CA ALA A 154 -16.10 24.90 4.82
C ALA A 154 -15.20 25.06 6.05
N HIS A 155 -14.96 23.95 6.75
CA HIS A 155 -13.94 23.86 7.80
C HIS A 155 -12.97 22.73 7.49
N VAL A 156 -11.73 23.06 7.14
CA VAL A 156 -10.70 22.07 6.80
C VAL A 156 -9.55 22.18 7.81
N GLU A 157 -9.29 21.10 8.54
CA GLU A 157 -8.25 21.01 9.57
C GLU A 157 -7.39 19.77 9.32
N ASP A 158 -6.07 19.92 9.38
CA ASP A 158 -5.11 18.80 9.33
C ASP A 158 -5.37 17.80 8.18
N SER A 159 -5.66 18.31 6.99
CA SER A 159 -6.17 17.48 5.88
C SER A 159 -5.47 17.79 4.56
N LEU A 160 -5.43 16.81 3.67
CA LEU A 160 -4.93 16.97 2.31
C LEU A 160 -6.11 17.09 1.34
N VAL A 161 -6.18 18.20 0.60
CA VAL A 161 -7.25 18.47 -0.38
C VAL A 161 -6.63 18.61 -1.77
N VAL A 162 -6.91 17.63 -2.64
CA VAL A 162 -6.39 17.53 -4.01
C VAL A 162 -7.28 18.30 -4.99
N ASP A 163 -6.77 18.60 -6.19
CA ASP A 163 -7.42 19.44 -7.19
C ASP A 163 -8.87 19.05 -7.54
N GLY A 164 -9.71 20.04 -7.80
CA GLY A 164 -11.10 19.88 -8.20
C GLY A 164 -12.07 19.59 -7.05
N CYS A 165 -11.61 19.60 -5.80
CA CYS A 165 -12.50 19.33 -4.66
C CYS A 165 -13.51 20.46 -4.44
N PHE A 166 -14.72 20.09 -4.01
CA PHE A 166 -15.75 21.00 -3.53
C PHE A 166 -16.02 20.70 -2.06
N VAL A 167 -15.84 21.68 -1.18
CA VAL A 167 -16.08 21.50 0.27
C VAL A 167 -16.96 22.64 0.76
N ASP A 168 -18.11 22.29 1.34
CA ASP A 168 -18.96 23.21 2.11
C ASP A 168 -19.37 22.59 3.46
N GLY A 169 -18.60 21.61 3.94
CA GLY A 169 -18.77 20.96 5.25
C GLY A 169 -17.48 20.93 6.06
N THR A 170 -17.40 20.03 7.03
CA THR A 170 -16.24 19.86 7.92
C THR A 170 -15.39 18.67 7.48
N VAL A 171 -14.08 18.87 7.36
CA VAL A 171 -13.09 17.86 7.00
C VAL A 171 -11.92 17.96 7.96
N LYS A 172 -11.68 16.90 8.73
CA LYS A 172 -10.65 16.87 9.77
C LYS A 172 -9.80 15.61 9.65
N HIS A 173 -8.48 15.76 9.72
CA HIS A 173 -7.52 14.65 9.68
C HIS A 173 -7.85 13.65 8.55
N SER A 174 -8.09 14.16 7.35
CA SER A 174 -8.62 13.38 6.23
C SER A 174 -7.95 13.71 4.90
N ILE A 175 -8.12 12.83 3.92
CA ILE A 175 -7.64 13.02 2.55
C ILE A 175 -8.82 13.11 1.60
N LEU A 176 -8.91 14.20 0.85
CA LEU A 176 -9.82 14.36 -0.28
C LEU A 176 -9.04 14.24 -1.58
N SER A 177 -9.30 13.18 -2.33
CA SER A 177 -8.71 12.95 -3.64
C SER A 177 -9.40 13.78 -4.73
N THR A 178 -8.82 13.80 -5.93
CA THR A 178 -9.25 14.65 -7.04
C THR A 178 -10.76 14.63 -7.27
N GLY A 179 -11.40 15.81 -7.26
CA GLY A 179 -12.83 15.94 -7.55
C GLY A 179 -13.78 15.43 -6.46
N ALA A 180 -13.28 15.08 -5.27
CA ALA A 180 -14.14 14.70 -4.15
C ALA A 180 -15.01 15.87 -3.69
N GLN A 181 -16.22 15.57 -3.21
CA GLN A 181 -17.20 16.57 -2.83
C GLN A 181 -17.72 16.30 -1.41
N VAL A 182 -17.68 17.33 -0.56
CA VAL A 182 -18.24 17.34 0.79
C VAL A 182 -19.29 18.43 0.85
N ARG A 183 -20.57 18.03 0.96
CA ARG A 183 -21.71 18.95 0.93
C ARG A 183 -21.95 19.64 2.27
N GLU A 184 -22.87 20.59 2.26
CA GLU A 184 -23.22 21.42 3.41
C GLU A 184 -23.51 20.56 4.65
N GLY A 185 -22.94 20.96 5.79
CA GLY A 185 -23.17 20.28 7.08
C GLY A 185 -22.64 18.85 7.19
N ALA A 186 -22.02 18.29 6.15
CA ALA A 186 -21.37 16.99 6.23
C ALA A 186 -20.10 17.06 7.08
N GLU A 187 -19.77 15.97 7.76
CA GLU A 187 -18.58 15.83 8.61
C GLU A 187 -17.76 14.63 8.14
N VAL A 188 -16.48 14.85 7.83
CA VAL A 188 -15.52 13.82 7.45
C VAL A 188 -14.33 13.87 8.41
N LEU A 189 -14.15 12.79 9.17
CA LEU A 189 -13.11 12.66 10.19
C LEU A 189 -12.28 11.39 9.96
N ASP A 190 -10.96 11.50 10.06
CA ASP A 190 -10.05 10.36 10.03
C ASP A 190 -10.24 9.47 8.78
N SER A 191 -10.55 10.04 7.61
CA SER A 191 -11.06 9.29 6.46
C SER A 191 -10.35 9.59 5.15
N VAL A 192 -10.43 8.64 4.21
CA VAL A 192 -9.95 8.79 2.83
C VAL A 192 -11.15 8.85 1.90
N ILE A 193 -11.35 9.98 1.23
CA ILE A 193 -12.38 10.17 0.21
C ILE A 193 -11.70 10.11 -1.15
N MET A 194 -11.95 9.03 -1.89
CA MET A 194 -11.32 8.78 -3.20
C MET A 194 -11.93 9.64 -4.31
N SER A 195 -11.29 9.59 -5.48
CA SER A 195 -11.55 10.51 -6.59
C SER A 195 -13.02 10.49 -7.01
N GLY A 196 -13.62 11.68 -7.15
CA GLY A 196 -15.00 11.86 -7.61
C GLY A 196 -16.09 11.41 -6.64
N ALA A 197 -15.75 10.92 -5.44
CA ALA A 197 -16.76 10.54 -4.46
C ALA A 197 -17.53 11.76 -3.92
N ILE A 198 -18.79 11.55 -3.54
CA ILE A 198 -19.71 12.60 -3.07
C ILE A 198 -20.23 12.23 -1.69
N ILE A 199 -20.00 13.11 -0.72
CA ILE A 199 -20.56 13.03 0.63
C ILE A 199 -21.75 13.98 0.72
N GLY A 200 -22.95 13.43 0.85
CA GLY A 200 -24.23 14.14 0.88
C GLY A 200 -24.38 15.09 2.06
N GLN A 201 -25.41 15.94 1.99
CA GLN A 201 -25.67 16.98 2.99
C GLN A 201 -25.89 16.36 4.37
N GLY A 202 -25.21 16.88 5.40
CA GLY A 202 -25.36 16.40 6.78
C GLY A 202 -24.86 14.96 7.04
N ALA A 203 -24.22 14.30 6.07
CA ALA A 203 -23.66 12.96 6.26
C ALA A 203 -22.45 13.00 7.21
N LYS A 204 -22.26 11.93 7.99
CA LYS A 204 -21.19 11.81 8.98
C LYS A 204 -20.32 10.61 8.68
N ILE A 205 -19.06 10.86 8.36
CA ILE A 205 -18.09 9.84 7.98
C ILE A 205 -16.94 9.88 8.97
N LYS A 206 -16.69 8.77 9.65
CA LYS A 206 -15.58 8.63 10.58
C LYS A 206 -14.80 7.36 10.30
N ARG A 207 -13.46 7.47 10.22
CA ARG A 207 -12.55 6.34 10.07
C ARG A 207 -12.97 5.38 8.94
N ALA A 208 -13.10 5.92 7.73
CA ALA A 208 -13.57 5.19 6.56
C ALA A 208 -12.72 5.44 5.29
N ILE A 209 -12.81 4.51 4.35
CA ILE A 209 -12.35 4.67 2.97
C ILE A 209 -13.57 4.68 2.06
N ILE A 210 -13.83 5.83 1.44
CA ILE A 210 -14.93 6.01 0.49
C ILE A 210 -14.35 5.89 -0.92
N GLY A 211 -14.74 4.84 -1.63
CA GLY A 211 -14.21 4.45 -2.94
C GLY A 211 -14.49 5.45 -4.06
N GLU A 212 -13.75 5.33 -5.17
CA GLU A 212 -13.87 6.25 -6.30
C GLU A 212 -15.31 6.29 -6.83
N GLY A 213 -15.81 7.51 -7.06
CA GLY A 213 -17.17 7.75 -7.57
C GLY A 213 -18.32 7.30 -6.65
N ALA A 214 -18.03 6.85 -5.43
CA ALA A 214 -19.08 6.47 -4.48
C ALA A 214 -19.92 7.70 -4.07
N ILE A 215 -21.20 7.45 -3.78
CA ILE A 215 -22.15 8.48 -3.36
C ILE A 215 -22.73 8.08 -2.02
N ILE A 216 -22.46 8.90 -1.01
CA ILE A 216 -23.09 8.79 0.30
C ILE A 216 -24.28 9.75 0.32
N SER A 217 -25.48 9.22 0.53
CA SER A 217 -26.71 10.02 0.55
C SER A 217 -26.76 10.94 1.76
N ASP A 218 -27.65 11.93 1.69
CA ASP A 218 -27.82 12.93 2.75
C ASP A 218 -28.15 12.29 4.10
N GLY A 219 -27.53 12.80 5.16
CA GLY A 219 -27.76 12.36 6.55
C GLY A 219 -27.26 10.96 6.90
N VAL A 220 -26.63 10.22 5.97
CA VAL A 220 -26.07 8.89 6.24
C VAL A 220 -24.90 8.99 7.23
N GLU A 221 -24.83 8.05 8.15
CA GLU A 221 -23.75 7.93 9.13
C GLU A 221 -22.94 6.64 8.87
N ILE A 222 -21.62 6.79 8.75
CA ILE A 222 -20.65 5.71 8.63
C ILE A 222 -19.62 5.91 9.74
N ASP A 223 -19.62 5.02 10.73
CA ASP A 223 -18.70 5.04 11.86
C ASP A 223 -17.79 3.81 11.86
N GLY A 224 -16.51 4.03 11.53
CA GLY A 224 -15.45 3.03 11.58
C GLY A 224 -14.57 3.10 12.82
N THR A 225 -15.07 3.62 13.95
CA THR A 225 -14.30 3.75 15.20
C THR A 225 -13.66 2.42 15.62
N ASP A 226 -14.38 1.31 15.55
CA ASP A 226 -13.85 -0.01 15.91
C ASP A 226 -13.04 -0.63 14.76
N GLU A 227 -13.61 -0.66 13.56
CA GLU A 227 -12.98 -1.20 12.34
C GLU A 227 -13.22 -0.24 11.18
N VAL A 228 -12.16 0.05 10.40
CA VAL A 228 -12.22 0.95 9.25
C VAL A 228 -13.30 0.48 8.28
N GLN A 229 -14.27 1.36 8.00
CA GLN A 229 -15.36 1.07 7.06
C GLN A 229 -14.91 1.32 5.62
N VAL A 230 -15.48 0.57 4.68
CA VAL A 230 -15.19 0.72 3.25
C VAL A 230 -16.48 0.81 2.45
N VAL A 231 -16.57 1.82 1.60
CA VAL A 231 -17.59 1.94 0.55
C VAL A 231 -16.91 1.72 -0.79
N GLY A 232 -17.46 0.83 -1.61
CA GLY A 232 -16.86 0.37 -2.85
C GLY A 232 -16.91 1.38 -3.99
N TYR A 233 -16.29 0.99 -5.11
CA TYR A 233 -16.27 1.75 -6.35
C TYR A 233 -17.68 2.01 -6.90
N ASN A 234 -18.02 3.28 -7.13
CA ASN A 234 -19.35 3.74 -7.59
C ASN A 234 -20.53 3.23 -6.74
N GLU A 235 -20.29 2.82 -5.50
CA GLU A 235 -21.34 2.36 -4.62
C GLU A 235 -22.18 3.55 -4.13
N VAL A 236 -23.49 3.34 -4.00
CA VAL A 236 -24.42 4.34 -3.49
C VAL A 236 -25.00 3.84 -2.18
N VAL A 237 -24.82 4.61 -1.11
CA VAL A 237 -25.26 4.24 0.24
C VAL A 237 -26.39 5.19 0.68
N GLY A 238 -27.43 4.64 1.30
CA GLY A 238 -28.55 5.43 1.85
C GLY A 238 -29.66 5.80 0.87
N VAL A 239 -29.79 5.07 -0.24
CA VAL A 239 -30.99 5.17 -1.08
C VAL A 239 -32.15 4.50 -0.35
N ALA A 240 -33.27 5.21 -0.16
CA ALA A 240 -34.52 4.55 0.19
C ALA A 240 -34.90 3.63 -0.98
N THR A 241 -34.88 2.32 -0.76
CA THR A 241 -35.60 1.41 -1.66
C THR A 241 -37.07 1.79 -1.61
N ASP A 242 -37.75 1.86 -2.75
CA ASP A 242 -39.18 2.19 -2.90
C ASP A 242 -40.14 1.20 -2.18
N GLU A 243 -39.70 0.52 -1.12
CA GLU A 243 -40.45 -0.48 -0.34
C GLU A 243 -40.57 -0.20 1.17
N ASP A 244 -40.35 1.05 1.63
CA ASP A 244 -40.69 1.47 3.01
C ASP A 244 -41.76 2.59 3.07
#